data_AF-A0A6A7AN41-F1
#
_entry.id   AF-A0A6A7AN41-F1
#
_cell.length_a   1.000
_cell.length_b   1.000
_cell.length_c   1.000
_cell.angle_alpha   90.00
_cell.angle_beta   90.00
_cell.angle_gamma   90.00
#
_symmetry.space_group_name_H-M   'P 1'
#
loop_
_entity.id
_entity.type
_entity.pdbx_description
1 polymer ?
#
loop_
_entity_poly.entity_id
_entity_poly.type
_entity_poly.pdbx_seq_one_letter_code
_entity_poly.pdbx_strand_id
1 'polypeptide(L)'
;MMNLLHTSVPWYAAIPLTAFITRGVLVTTAGAWARSLTARYVGLHPLRQALAFQKRDEILQRGNFRDPKQATLVVKKEVNDEVAKLDKRWKVTLRGQISWTFAQIPIFFAMAETIRQKCAARDGLLGMGFSSIRGQDTAVGEGTTTISSWFEPSLANEGMLWFPDLLLPDPTGVLPFVVSGLMFTNIYTTKNTVHNDANWPNTFRKVLLGISLLVGPLCLHMPAALMLYWGSSTSSVMLWNVWLDWKYPAPRGLTACKRPLQMPPVPAHRSRKI
;
A
#
# COMPACT_ATOMS: atom_id res chain seq x y z
N MET A 1 -18.58 -14.60 -7.41
CA MET A 1 -19.08 -13.24 -7.04
C MET A 1 -19.36 -12.39 -8.28
N MET A 2 -18.39 -12.21 -9.17
CA MET A 2 -18.57 -11.34 -10.34
C MET A 2 -19.71 -11.75 -11.28
N ASN A 3 -19.80 -13.03 -11.65
CA ASN A 3 -20.93 -13.53 -12.45
C ASN A 3 -22.30 -13.37 -11.74
N LEU A 4 -22.34 -13.43 -10.40
CA LEU A 4 -23.58 -13.23 -9.63
C LEU A 4 -24.03 -11.76 -9.60
N LEU A 5 -23.09 -10.81 -9.70
CA LEU A 5 -23.46 -9.41 -9.83
C LEU A 5 -23.90 -9.10 -11.27
N HIS A 6 -23.27 -9.76 -12.24
CA HIS A 6 -23.61 -9.58 -13.64
C HIS A 6 -25.06 -9.99 -13.97
N THR A 7 -25.68 -10.92 -13.23
CA THR A 7 -27.11 -11.26 -13.44
C THR A 7 -28.05 -10.08 -13.24
N SER A 8 -27.62 -9.02 -12.54
CA SER A 8 -28.45 -7.85 -12.23
C SER A 8 -27.90 -6.55 -12.80
N VAL A 9 -26.61 -6.48 -13.16
CA VAL A 9 -25.97 -5.28 -13.72
C VAL A 9 -25.02 -5.62 -14.87
N PRO A 10 -24.87 -4.73 -15.86
CA PRO A 10 -23.95 -4.95 -16.98
C PRO A 10 -22.48 -5.00 -16.53
N TRP A 11 -21.60 -5.59 -17.35
CA TRP A 11 -20.19 -5.80 -17.04
C TRP A 11 -19.42 -4.54 -16.64
N TYR A 12 -19.69 -3.41 -17.32
CA TYR A 12 -19.05 -2.13 -16.96
C TYR A 12 -19.35 -1.67 -15.52
N ALA A 13 -20.46 -2.13 -14.92
CA ALA A 13 -20.84 -1.85 -13.55
C ALA A 13 -20.49 -3.00 -12.59
N ALA A 14 -20.64 -4.25 -13.05
CA ALA A 14 -20.30 -5.45 -12.28
C ALA A 14 -18.83 -5.46 -11.88
N ILE A 15 -17.92 -5.11 -12.80
CA ILE A 15 -16.47 -5.10 -12.54
C ILE A 15 -16.11 -4.10 -11.42
N PRO A 16 -16.46 -2.81 -11.50
CA PRO A 16 -16.22 -1.87 -10.41
C PRO A 16 -16.90 -2.26 -9.09
N LEU A 17 -18.14 -2.75 -9.14
CA LEU A 17 -18.88 -3.14 -7.94
C LEU A 17 -18.21 -4.31 -7.22
N THR A 18 -17.73 -5.31 -7.96
CA THR A 18 -16.98 -6.42 -7.38
C THR A 18 -15.70 -5.94 -6.72
N ALA A 19 -14.93 -5.08 -7.39
CA ALA A 19 -13.69 -4.52 -6.85
C ALA A 19 -13.96 -3.73 -5.55
N PHE A 20 -15.04 -2.95 -5.51
CA PHE A 20 -15.43 -2.18 -4.33
C PHE A 20 -15.87 -3.08 -3.17
N ILE A 21 -16.72 -4.09 -3.42
CA ILE A 21 -17.23 -5.01 -2.39
C ILE A 21 -16.12 -5.90 -1.85
N THR A 22 -15.32 -6.54 -2.72
CA THR A 22 -14.19 -7.38 -2.30
C THR A 22 -13.25 -6.57 -1.42
N ARG A 23 -12.93 -5.34 -1.81
CA ARG A 23 -12.10 -4.47 -0.99
C ARG A 23 -12.78 -4.07 0.31
N GLY A 24 -14.08 -3.78 0.29
CA GLY A 24 -14.84 -3.44 1.50
C GLY A 24 -14.78 -4.54 2.54
N VAL A 25 -15.03 -5.79 2.16
CA VAL A 25 -14.93 -6.95 3.07
C VAL A 25 -13.52 -7.07 3.64
N LEU A 26 -12.51 -6.98 2.79
CA LEU A 26 -11.09 -7.07 3.17
C LEU A 26 -10.67 -5.93 4.12
N VAL A 27 -11.01 -4.70 3.77
CA VAL A 27 -10.63 -3.51 4.53
C VAL A 27 -11.37 -3.42 5.86
N THR A 28 -12.66 -3.70 5.89
CA THR A 28 -13.46 -3.60 7.13
C THR A 28 -13.09 -4.65 8.16
N THR A 29 -12.54 -5.80 7.73
CA THR A 29 -12.09 -6.88 8.61
C THR A 29 -10.61 -6.72 8.97
N ALA A 30 -9.70 -7.18 8.10
CA ALA A 30 -8.27 -7.21 8.35
C ALA A 30 -7.63 -5.82 8.23
N GLY A 31 -8.09 -4.98 7.30
CA GLY A 31 -7.58 -3.62 7.13
C GLY A 31 -7.83 -2.73 8.36
N ALA A 32 -9.02 -2.80 8.96
CA ALA A 32 -9.39 -2.07 10.16
C ALA A 32 -8.52 -2.49 11.36
N TRP A 33 -8.28 -3.79 11.50
CA TRP A 33 -7.36 -4.32 12.50
C TRP A 33 -5.93 -3.79 12.31
N ALA A 34 -5.38 -3.89 11.09
CA ALA A 34 -4.03 -3.40 10.78
C ALA A 34 -3.90 -1.88 10.97
N ARG A 35 -4.95 -1.11 10.61
CA ARG A 35 -5.03 0.34 10.80
C ARG A 35 -5.00 0.71 12.28
N SER A 36 -5.76 -0.01 13.12
CA SER A 36 -5.80 0.23 14.56
C SER A 36 -4.44 0.01 15.24
N LEU A 37 -3.70 -1.02 14.81
CA LEU A 37 -2.33 -1.27 15.27
C LEU A 37 -1.37 -0.16 14.86
N THR A 38 -1.49 0.29 13.61
CA THR A 38 -0.68 1.39 13.09
C THR A 38 -0.95 2.69 13.83
N ALA A 39 -2.22 3.05 14.08
CA ALA A 39 -2.57 4.26 14.82
C ALA A 39 -1.97 4.28 16.22
N ARG A 40 -2.01 3.14 16.95
CA ARG A 40 -1.33 2.97 18.24
C ARG A 40 0.19 3.06 18.12
N TYR A 41 0.75 2.48 17.06
CA TYR A 41 2.19 2.56 16.78
C TYR A 41 2.65 4.00 16.59
N VAL A 42 1.93 4.79 15.80
CA VAL A 42 2.24 6.21 15.59
C VAL A 42 2.08 6.99 16.90
N GLY A 43 1.03 6.73 17.68
CA GLY A 43 0.80 7.40 18.97
C GLY A 43 1.88 7.15 20.01
N LEU A 44 2.54 5.99 20.00
CA LEU A 44 3.64 5.66 20.92
C LEU A 44 5.00 6.19 20.45
N HIS A 45 5.10 6.76 19.25
CA HIS A 45 6.35 7.31 18.71
C HIS A 45 7.08 8.28 19.65
N PRO A 46 6.45 9.33 20.22
CA PRO A 46 7.13 10.24 21.14
C PRO A 46 7.68 9.54 22.39
N LEU A 47 6.95 8.54 22.91
CA LEU A 47 7.40 7.77 24.07
C LEU A 47 8.61 6.90 23.73
N ARG A 48 8.65 6.29 22.54
CA ARG A 48 9.83 5.55 22.07
C ARG A 48 11.04 6.47 21.93
N GLN A 49 10.85 7.68 21.39
CA GLN A 49 11.93 8.67 21.30
C GLN A 49 12.44 9.07 22.69
N ALA A 50 11.54 9.39 23.63
CA ALA A 50 11.92 9.74 24.99
C ALA A 50 12.69 8.62 25.71
N LEU A 51 12.22 7.38 25.62
CA LEU A 51 12.91 6.21 26.19
C LEU A 51 14.29 5.99 25.53
N ALA A 52 14.38 6.16 24.21
CA ALA A 52 15.64 6.05 23.49
C ALA A 52 16.66 7.10 23.96
N PHE A 53 16.24 8.35 24.17
CA PHE A 53 17.10 9.41 24.71
C PHE A 53 17.54 9.11 26.14
N GLN A 54 16.60 8.75 27.02
CA GLN A 54 16.89 8.43 28.42
C GLN A 54 17.88 7.26 28.53
N LYS A 55 17.64 6.16 27.80
CA LYS A 55 18.51 4.99 27.84
C LYS A 55 19.87 5.25 27.22
N ARG A 56 19.92 6.00 26.12
CA ARG A 56 21.20 6.42 25.52
C ARG A 56 22.05 7.22 26.51
N ASP A 57 21.46 8.17 27.23
CA ASP A 57 22.19 8.97 28.22
C ASP A 57 22.68 8.11 29.40
N GLU A 58 21.82 7.24 29.93
CA GLU A 58 22.19 6.28 30.99
C GLU A 58 23.39 5.40 30.58
N ILE A 59 23.37 4.87 29.35
CA ILE A 59 24.42 4.00 28.82
C ILE A 59 25.73 4.79 28.64
N LEU A 60 25.66 6.00 28.09
CA LEU A 60 26.84 6.87 27.93
C LEU A 60 27.45 7.27 29.27
N GLN A 61 26.63 7.53 30.29
CA GLN A 61 27.10 7.85 31.65
C GLN A 61 27.77 6.68 32.37
N ARG A 62 27.42 5.42 32.06
CA ARG A 62 28.09 4.24 32.61
C ARG A 62 29.56 4.12 32.18
N GLY A 63 29.95 4.78 31.08
CA GLY A 63 31.35 5.07 30.78
C GLY A 63 32.28 3.89 30.49
N ASN A 64 31.79 2.78 29.92
CA ASN A 64 32.59 1.55 29.79
C ASN A 64 32.77 1.05 28.33
N PHE A 65 33.04 1.97 27.39
CA PHE A 65 33.21 1.63 25.97
C PHE A 65 34.64 1.85 25.51
N ARG A 66 35.23 0.81 24.91
CA ARG A 66 36.57 0.87 24.31
C ARG A 66 36.58 1.58 22.95
N ASP A 67 35.47 1.50 22.21
CA ASP A 67 35.34 2.03 20.85
C ASP A 67 33.96 2.71 20.67
N PRO A 68 33.87 3.91 20.05
CA PRO A 68 32.60 4.54 19.71
C PRO A 68 31.64 3.64 18.91
N LYS A 69 32.16 2.74 18.06
CA LYS A 69 31.31 1.81 17.32
C LYS A 69 30.63 0.80 18.25
N GLN A 70 31.39 0.26 19.22
CA GLN A 70 30.85 -0.63 20.23
C GLN A 70 29.81 0.07 21.10
N ALA A 71 30.06 1.31 21.50
CA ALA A 71 29.09 2.13 22.24
C ALA A 71 27.77 2.26 21.46
N THR A 72 27.84 2.56 20.17
CA THR A 72 26.65 2.71 19.32
C THR A 72 25.87 1.41 19.19
N LEU A 73 26.55 0.28 19.06
CA LEU A 73 25.92 -1.04 18.97
C LEU A 73 25.21 -1.43 20.28
N VAL A 74 25.86 -1.21 21.42
CA VAL A 74 25.27 -1.49 22.75
C VAL A 74 24.06 -0.59 23.00
N VAL A 75 24.19 0.72 22.74
CA VAL A 75 23.07 1.67 22.83
C VAL A 75 21.91 1.20 21.96
N LYS A 76 22.16 0.85 20.69
CA LYS A 76 21.12 0.38 19.78
C LYS A 76 20.44 -0.88 20.30
N LYS A 77 21.20 -1.84 20.83
CA LYS A 77 20.66 -3.10 21.36
C LYS A 77 19.77 -2.86 22.58
N GLU A 78 20.28 -2.16 23.60
CA GLU A 78 19.51 -1.90 24.83
C GLU A 78 18.29 -1.01 24.60
N VAL A 79 18.40 0.02 23.75
CA VAL A 79 17.25 0.84 23.35
C VAL A 79 16.20 -0.02 22.65
N ASN A 80 16.60 -0.91 21.74
CA ASN A 80 15.66 -1.81 21.06
C ASN A 80 14.97 -2.77 22.04
N ASP A 81 15.70 -3.28 23.04
CA ASP A 81 15.13 -4.18 24.05
C ASP A 81 14.07 -3.46 24.91
N GLU A 82 14.33 -2.23 25.33
CA GLU A 82 13.35 -1.40 26.06
C GLU A 82 12.14 -1.02 25.22
N VAL A 83 12.37 -0.62 23.96
CA VAL A 83 11.28 -0.35 23.00
C VAL A 83 10.45 -1.61 22.75
N ALA A 84 11.07 -2.79 22.67
CA ALA A 84 10.36 -4.05 22.51
C ALA A 84 9.48 -4.40 23.71
N LYS A 85 9.93 -4.11 24.94
CA LYS A 85 9.10 -4.25 26.15
C LYS A 85 7.88 -3.33 26.10
N LEU A 86 8.07 -2.08 25.68
CA LEU A 86 6.97 -1.13 25.49
C LEU A 86 5.98 -1.64 24.43
N ASP A 87 6.47 -2.06 23.27
CA ASP A 87 5.64 -2.55 22.17
C ASP A 87 4.85 -3.81 22.57
N LYS A 88 5.47 -4.71 23.35
CA LYS A 88 4.80 -5.89 23.94
C LYS A 88 3.70 -5.49 24.92
N ARG A 89 3.96 -4.51 25.80
CA ARG A 89 2.98 -4.00 26.78
C ARG A 89 1.75 -3.42 26.10
N TRP A 90 1.93 -2.69 25.01
CA TRP A 90 0.83 -2.05 24.27
C TRP A 90 0.27 -2.88 23.11
N LYS A 91 0.79 -4.09 22.90
CA LYS A 91 0.42 -5.03 21.81
C LYS A 91 0.45 -4.36 20.43
N VAL A 92 1.51 -3.62 20.15
CA VAL A 92 1.64 -2.86 18.91
C VAL A 92 2.63 -3.55 17.98
N THR A 93 2.27 -3.68 16.70
CA THR A 93 3.18 -4.24 15.68
C THR A 93 3.11 -3.44 14.38
N LEU A 94 4.27 -3.17 13.78
CA LEU A 94 4.35 -2.61 12.42
C LEU A 94 4.15 -3.70 11.36
N ARG A 95 4.52 -4.95 11.70
CA ARG A 95 4.44 -6.11 10.81
C ARG A 95 3.02 -6.36 10.32
N GLY A 96 2.00 -6.16 11.15
CA GLY A 96 0.60 -6.32 10.74
C GLY A 96 0.22 -5.46 9.52
N GLN A 97 0.66 -4.21 9.48
CA GLN A 97 0.40 -3.29 8.36
C GLN A 97 1.17 -3.67 7.09
N ILE A 98 2.42 -4.08 7.25
CA ILE A 98 3.26 -4.53 6.13
C ILE A 98 2.67 -5.81 5.52
N SER A 99 2.37 -6.81 6.37
CA SER A 99 1.73 -8.06 5.97
C SER A 99 0.39 -7.84 5.29
N TRP A 100 -0.42 -6.89 5.78
CA TRP A 100 -1.68 -6.51 5.14
C TRP A 100 -1.48 -6.00 3.71
N THR A 101 -0.48 -5.14 3.51
CA THR A 101 -0.19 -4.56 2.19
C THR A 101 0.24 -5.63 1.19
N PHE A 102 1.07 -6.58 1.62
CA PHE A 102 1.49 -7.70 0.78
C PHE A 102 0.37 -8.71 0.52
N ALA A 103 -0.51 -8.97 1.50
CA ALA A 103 -1.65 -9.88 1.32
C ALA A 103 -2.65 -9.39 0.26
N GLN A 104 -2.74 -8.08 0.03
CA GLN A 104 -3.62 -7.51 -0.99
C GLN A 104 -3.12 -7.75 -2.43
N ILE A 105 -1.80 -7.86 -2.63
CA ILE A 105 -1.18 -7.99 -3.95
C ILE A 105 -1.67 -9.26 -4.68
N PRO A 106 -1.60 -10.47 -4.11
CA PRO A 106 -2.10 -11.68 -4.74
C PRO A 106 -3.58 -11.62 -5.12
N ILE A 107 -4.42 -10.99 -4.29
CA ILE A 107 -5.86 -10.87 -4.54
C ILE A 107 -6.12 -10.00 -5.78
N PHE A 108 -5.39 -8.90 -5.91
CA PHE A 108 -5.45 -8.05 -7.09
C PHE A 108 -5.03 -8.81 -8.35
N PHE A 109 -3.90 -9.52 -8.30
CA PHE A 109 -3.41 -10.30 -9.42
C PHE A 109 -4.35 -11.45 -9.81
N ALA A 110 -4.95 -12.13 -8.83
CA ALA A 110 -5.94 -13.17 -9.08
C ALA A 110 -7.16 -12.60 -9.82
N MET A 111 -7.73 -11.50 -9.33
CA MET A 111 -8.87 -10.85 -10.02
C MET A 111 -8.49 -10.32 -11.41
N ALA A 112 -7.32 -9.70 -11.55
CA ALA A 112 -6.81 -9.24 -12.84
C ALA A 112 -6.69 -10.41 -13.85
N GLU A 113 -6.15 -11.55 -13.41
CA GLU A 113 -6.03 -12.75 -14.22
C GLU A 113 -7.41 -13.35 -14.57
N THR A 114 -8.37 -13.36 -13.64
CA THR A 114 -9.74 -13.83 -13.95
C THR A 114 -10.42 -12.99 -15.03
N ILE A 115 -10.22 -11.67 -15.01
CA ILE A 115 -10.78 -10.76 -16.02
C ILE A 115 -10.06 -10.98 -17.35
N ARG A 116 -8.73 -11.11 -17.31
CA ARG A 116 -7.90 -11.38 -18.49
C ARG A 116 -8.30 -12.69 -19.19
N GLN A 117 -8.56 -13.75 -18.43
CA GLN A 117 -9.06 -15.03 -18.95
C GLN A 117 -10.46 -14.92 -19.56
N LYS A 118 -11.34 -14.10 -18.96
CA LYS A 118 -12.66 -13.78 -19.52
C LYS A 118 -12.56 -13.00 -20.83
N CYS A 119 -11.51 -12.20 -21.02
CA CYS A 119 -11.22 -11.50 -22.26
C CYS A 119 -10.54 -12.38 -23.35
N ALA A 120 -10.42 -13.70 -23.16
CA ALA A 120 -9.70 -14.62 -24.06
C ALA A 120 -8.21 -14.28 -24.31
N ALA A 121 -7.58 -13.47 -23.46
CA ALA A 121 -6.16 -13.19 -23.60
C ALA A 121 -5.33 -14.42 -23.21
N ARG A 122 -4.34 -14.78 -24.04
CA ARG A 122 -3.65 -16.08 -24.01
C ARG A 122 -2.47 -16.16 -23.03
N ASP A 123 -1.76 -15.06 -22.81
CA ASP A 123 -0.55 -15.05 -21.97
C ASP A 123 -0.78 -14.47 -20.57
N GLY A 124 -0.55 -15.27 -19.52
CA GLY A 124 -0.71 -14.86 -18.12
C GLY A 124 -0.03 -13.52 -17.80
N LEU A 125 -0.62 -12.72 -16.91
CA LEU A 125 -0.06 -11.39 -16.57
C LEU A 125 1.38 -11.49 -16.04
N LEU A 126 1.70 -12.57 -15.32
CA LEU A 126 3.06 -12.91 -14.88
C LEU A 126 3.95 -13.37 -16.04
N GLY A 127 3.39 -14.05 -17.04
CA GLY A 127 4.08 -14.46 -18.26
C GLY A 127 4.50 -13.25 -19.09
N MET A 128 3.60 -12.29 -19.33
CA MET A 128 3.94 -11.05 -20.04
C MET A 128 4.97 -10.20 -19.29
N GLY A 129 4.89 -10.11 -17.96
CA GLY A 129 5.89 -9.43 -17.13
C GLY A 129 7.27 -10.11 -17.22
N PHE A 130 7.33 -11.44 -17.22
CA PHE A 130 8.57 -12.19 -17.40
C PHE A 130 9.11 -12.11 -18.84
N SER A 131 8.25 -12.12 -19.85
CA SER A 131 8.62 -12.02 -21.28
C SER A 131 9.16 -10.63 -21.63
N SER A 132 8.57 -9.57 -21.07
CA SER A 132 9.04 -8.19 -21.24
C SER A 132 10.40 -7.97 -20.56
N ILE A 133 10.66 -8.61 -19.41
CA ILE A 133 11.99 -8.62 -18.75
C ILE A 133 13.01 -9.46 -19.53
N ARG A 134 12.57 -10.54 -20.19
CA ARG A 134 13.42 -11.44 -20.97
C ARG A 134 13.70 -10.93 -22.39
N GLY A 135 13.11 -9.80 -22.79
CA GLY A 135 13.30 -9.21 -24.12
C GLY A 135 12.81 -10.11 -25.26
N GLN A 136 11.84 -10.99 -24.98
CA GLN A 136 11.17 -11.76 -26.03
C GLN A 136 9.95 -10.97 -26.47
N ASP A 137 10.06 -10.35 -27.64
CA ASP A 137 8.92 -9.87 -28.39
C ASP A 137 7.94 -11.03 -28.55
N THR A 138 6.76 -10.90 -27.96
CA THR A 138 5.64 -11.77 -28.29
C THR A 138 5.30 -11.52 -29.75
N ALA A 139 5.89 -12.34 -30.62
CA ALA A 139 5.37 -12.54 -31.96
C ALA A 139 3.87 -12.82 -31.80
N VAL A 140 3.06 -12.07 -32.54
CA VAL A 140 1.64 -12.33 -32.75
C VAL A 140 1.56 -13.70 -33.43
N GLY A 141 1.58 -14.76 -32.64
CA GLY A 141 1.56 -16.13 -33.10
C GLY A 141 0.14 -16.50 -33.52
N GLU A 142 -0.09 -16.54 -34.83
CA GLU A 142 -1.14 -17.36 -35.43
C GLU A 142 -1.02 -18.79 -34.89
N GLY A 143 -1.99 -19.22 -34.08
CA GLY A 143 -1.99 -20.55 -33.51
C GLY A 143 -3.33 -20.87 -32.86
N THR A 144 -4.17 -21.63 -33.55
CA THR A 144 -5.33 -22.41 -33.08
C THR A 144 -6.21 -21.77 -31.99
N THR A 145 -7.43 -21.39 -32.34
CA THR A 145 -8.54 -20.88 -31.50
C THR A 145 -8.96 -21.86 -30.40
N THR A 146 -8.14 -22.06 -29.37
CA THR A 146 -8.63 -22.56 -28.08
C THR A 146 -9.22 -21.37 -27.33
N ILE A 147 -10.53 -21.16 -27.51
CA ILE A 147 -11.31 -20.23 -26.69
C ILE A 147 -11.08 -20.66 -25.24
N SER A 148 -10.63 -19.74 -24.37
CA SER A 148 -10.47 -20.07 -22.95
C SER A 148 -11.80 -20.60 -22.43
N SER A 149 -11.80 -21.64 -21.59
CA SER A 149 -13.05 -22.19 -21.02
C SER A 149 -13.84 -21.18 -20.18
N TRP A 150 -13.21 -20.05 -19.86
CA TRP A 150 -13.73 -18.94 -19.07
C TRP A 150 -14.09 -17.72 -19.92
N PHE A 151 -14.00 -17.81 -21.25
CA PHE A 151 -14.31 -16.71 -22.17
C PHE A 151 -15.76 -16.26 -22.00
N GLU A 152 -15.95 -14.95 -21.96
CA GLU A 152 -17.24 -14.33 -21.74
C GLU A 152 -17.56 -13.38 -22.92
N PRO A 153 -18.40 -13.80 -23.89
CA PRO A 153 -18.68 -13.02 -25.09
C PRO A 153 -19.55 -11.78 -24.81
N SER A 154 -20.32 -11.77 -23.71
CA SER A 154 -21.15 -10.62 -23.31
C SER A 154 -20.32 -9.36 -23.00
N LEU A 155 -19.04 -9.51 -22.63
CA LEU A 155 -18.10 -8.39 -22.44
C LEU A 155 -17.92 -7.54 -23.71
N ALA A 156 -18.11 -8.12 -24.90
CA ALA A 156 -17.96 -7.40 -26.16
C ALA A 156 -19.02 -6.29 -26.35
N ASN A 157 -20.20 -6.47 -25.75
CA ASN A 157 -21.37 -5.63 -25.99
C ASN A 157 -21.71 -4.71 -24.82
N GLU A 158 -21.04 -4.87 -23.68
CA GLU A 158 -21.42 -4.26 -22.40
C GLU A 158 -20.36 -3.27 -21.87
N GLY A 159 -19.76 -2.49 -22.77
CA GLY A 159 -18.89 -1.38 -22.41
C GLY A 159 -19.64 -0.12 -21.98
N MET A 160 -18.89 0.96 -21.81
CA MET A 160 -19.37 2.23 -21.26
C MET A 160 -18.63 3.41 -21.89
N LEU A 161 -19.33 4.55 -22.05
CA LEU A 161 -18.77 5.80 -22.56
C LEU A 161 -18.14 5.63 -23.96
N TRP A 162 -16.82 5.79 -24.08
CA TRP A 162 -16.07 5.72 -25.34
C TRP A 162 -15.42 4.36 -25.60
N PHE A 163 -15.56 3.39 -24.68
CA PHE A 163 -15.07 2.02 -24.83
C PHE A 163 -16.26 1.04 -24.80
N PRO A 164 -16.95 0.85 -25.94
CA PRO A 164 -18.17 0.02 -26.01
C PRO A 164 -17.87 -1.49 -25.92
N ASP A 165 -16.67 -1.91 -26.29
CA ASP A 165 -16.20 -3.29 -26.20
C ASP A 165 -15.15 -3.41 -25.09
N LEU A 166 -15.40 -4.25 -24.09
CA LEU A 166 -14.50 -4.46 -22.96
C LEU A 166 -13.38 -5.49 -23.23
N LEU A 167 -13.51 -6.28 -24.30
CA LEU A 167 -12.51 -7.26 -24.75
C LEU A 167 -11.35 -6.58 -25.47
N LEU A 168 -11.64 -5.49 -26.19
CA LEU A 168 -10.67 -4.74 -26.95
C LEU A 168 -9.94 -3.69 -26.09
N PRO A 169 -8.75 -3.24 -26.51
CA PRO A 169 -8.11 -2.07 -25.94
C PRO A 169 -8.95 -0.81 -26.14
N ASP A 170 -8.79 0.19 -25.26
CA ASP A 170 -9.48 1.47 -25.40
C ASP A 170 -9.14 2.13 -26.76
N PRO A 171 -10.12 2.39 -27.64
CA PRO A 171 -9.89 2.99 -28.95
C PRO A 171 -9.19 4.35 -28.89
N THR A 172 -9.40 5.09 -27.80
CA THR A 172 -8.84 6.44 -27.58
C THR A 172 -7.54 6.43 -26.79
N GLY A 173 -7.23 5.31 -26.12
CA GLY A 173 -6.11 5.19 -25.18
C GLY A 173 -6.23 6.02 -23.90
N VAL A 174 -7.37 6.70 -23.65
CA VAL A 174 -7.57 7.58 -22.48
C VAL A 174 -7.63 6.80 -21.17
N LEU A 175 -8.26 5.62 -21.16
CA LEU A 175 -8.53 4.81 -19.99
C LEU A 175 -7.23 4.40 -19.24
N PRO A 176 -6.18 3.87 -19.90
CA PRO A 176 -4.87 3.64 -19.26
C PRO A 176 -4.26 4.89 -18.60
N PHE A 177 -4.39 6.08 -19.19
CA PHE A 177 -3.92 7.33 -18.59
C PHE A 177 -4.75 7.75 -17.37
N VAL A 178 -6.07 7.53 -17.40
CA VAL A 178 -6.92 7.73 -16.22
C VAL A 178 -6.49 6.82 -15.07
N VAL A 179 -6.23 5.53 -15.36
CA VAL A 179 -5.73 4.57 -14.36
C VAL A 179 -4.38 5.02 -13.80
N SER A 180 -3.46 5.45 -14.67
CA SER A 180 -2.16 6.00 -14.27
C SER A 180 -2.31 7.20 -13.34
N GLY A 181 -3.17 8.17 -13.67
CA GLY A 181 -3.47 9.33 -12.84
C GLY A 181 -4.09 8.96 -11.49
N LEU A 182 -5.00 7.98 -11.45
CA LEU A 182 -5.57 7.45 -10.21
C LEU A 182 -4.51 6.79 -9.34
N MET A 183 -3.60 5.99 -9.92
CA MET A 183 -2.51 5.36 -9.19
C MET A 183 -1.54 6.39 -8.62
N PHE A 184 -1.16 7.38 -9.43
CA PHE A 184 -0.32 8.49 -9.00
C PHE A 184 -0.99 9.22 -7.82
N THR A 185 -2.27 9.55 -7.95
CA THR A 185 -3.03 10.24 -6.89
C THR A 185 -3.12 9.41 -5.62
N ASN A 186 -3.36 8.10 -5.71
CA ASN A 186 -3.40 7.20 -4.55
C ASN A 186 -2.05 7.19 -3.80
N ILE A 187 -0.93 7.07 -4.52
CA ILE A 187 0.41 7.08 -3.92
C ILE A 187 0.72 8.47 -3.35
N TYR A 188 0.43 9.54 -4.11
CA TYR A 188 0.71 10.92 -3.72
C TYR A 188 -0.11 11.36 -2.48
N THR A 189 -1.37 10.96 -2.39
CA THR A 189 -2.23 11.32 -1.26
C THR A 189 -2.04 10.42 -0.03
N THR A 190 -1.39 9.26 -0.18
CA THR A 190 -1.12 8.36 0.95
C THR A 190 -0.17 9.01 1.96
N LYS A 191 -0.67 9.24 3.19
CA LYS A 191 0.03 9.88 4.33
C LYS A 191 0.50 8.89 5.40
N ASN A 192 0.68 7.61 5.06
CA ASN A 192 0.87 6.52 6.03
C ASN A 192 2.28 6.38 6.62
N THR A 193 3.19 7.31 6.33
CA THR A 193 4.55 7.24 6.86
C THR A 193 4.66 8.09 8.11
N VAL A 194 5.12 7.48 9.21
CA VAL A 194 5.73 8.22 10.33
C VAL A 194 6.84 9.09 9.73
N HIS A 195 6.92 10.37 10.10
CA HIS A 195 8.07 11.21 9.73
C HIS A 195 9.33 10.49 10.20
N ASN A 196 10.05 9.93 9.23
CA ASN A 196 11.31 9.26 9.44
C ASN A 196 12.34 10.08 8.68
N ASP A 197 13.37 10.55 9.36
CA ASP A 197 14.43 11.37 8.78
C ASP A 197 15.31 10.59 7.77
N ALA A 198 15.01 9.30 7.55
CA ALA A 198 15.67 8.47 6.57
C ALA A 198 15.28 8.84 5.12
N ASN A 199 16.27 8.87 4.22
CA ASN A 199 16.06 9.13 2.79
C ASN A 199 15.41 7.96 2.01
N TRP A 200 15.48 6.74 2.57
CA TRP A 200 15.05 5.51 1.90
C TRP A 200 13.54 5.44 1.60
N PRO A 201 12.63 5.76 2.54
CA PRO A 201 11.19 5.85 2.27
C PRO A 201 10.84 6.87 1.16
N ASN A 202 11.56 7.99 1.11
CA ASN A 202 11.31 9.04 0.12
C ASN A 202 11.74 8.63 -1.28
N THR A 203 12.87 7.92 -1.41
CA THR A 203 13.34 7.41 -2.71
C THR A 203 12.39 6.34 -3.25
N PHE A 204 12.00 5.38 -2.41
CA PHE A 204 11.06 4.34 -2.80
C PHE A 204 9.71 4.91 -3.26
N ARG A 205 9.20 5.92 -2.55
CA ARG A 205 7.97 6.64 -2.94
C ARG A 205 8.11 7.33 -4.31
N LYS A 206 9.24 7.99 -4.58
CA LYS A 206 9.51 8.63 -5.89
C LYS A 206 9.54 7.60 -7.02
N VAL A 207 10.17 6.44 -6.79
CA VAL A 207 10.18 5.34 -7.76
C VAL A 207 8.76 4.84 -8.04
N LEU A 208 7.95 4.61 -7.00
CA LEU A 208 6.55 4.20 -7.17
C LEU A 208 5.71 5.24 -7.93
N LEU A 209 5.92 6.53 -7.67
CA LEU A 209 5.27 7.60 -8.44
C LEU A 209 5.70 7.57 -9.91
N GLY A 210 7.00 7.37 -10.19
CA GLY A 210 7.50 7.17 -11.56
C GLY A 210 6.85 5.97 -12.24
N ILE A 211 6.80 4.81 -11.57
CA ILE A 211 6.13 3.60 -12.09
C ILE A 211 4.66 3.88 -12.41
N SER A 212 3.95 4.62 -11.55
CA SER A 212 2.54 4.92 -11.78
C SER A 212 2.30 5.72 -13.07
N LEU A 213 3.23 6.60 -13.45
CA LEU A 213 3.16 7.35 -14.72
C LEU A 213 3.46 6.47 -15.94
N LEU A 214 4.30 5.44 -15.78
CA LEU A 214 4.63 4.49 -16.86
C LEU A 214 3.47 3.53 -17.18
N VAL A 215 2.53 3.32 -16.24
CA VAL A 215 1.37 2.42 -16.47
C VAL A 215 0.53 2.88 -17.67
N GLY A 216 0.34 4.18 -17.86
CA GLY A 216 -0.43 4.73 -18.98
C GLY A 216 0.06 4.24 -20.35
N PRO A 217 1.31 4.57 -20.75
CA PRO A 217 1.85 4.13 -22.03
C PRO A 217 2.05 2.61 -22.13
N LEU A 218 2.42 1.93 -21.04
CA LEU A 218 2.67 0.48 -21.09
C LEU A 218 1.40 -0.36 -21.22
N CYS A 219 0.24 0.17 -20.82
CA CYS A 219 -1.03 -0.57 -20.82
C CYS A 219 -1.98 -0.19 -21.96
N LEU A 220 -1.50 0.50 -23.00
CA LEU A 220 -2.33 0.91 -24.16
C LEU A 220 -2.96 -0.27 -24.91
N HIS A 221 -2.28 -1.42 -24.95
CA HIS A 221 -2.75 -2.62 -25.64
C HIS A 221 -3.51 -3.61 -24.75
N MET A 222 -3.77 -3.24 -23.50
CA MET A 222 -4.49 -4.11 -22.57
C MET A 222 -6.01 -3.97 -22.77
N PRO A 223 -6.79 -5.05 -22.57
CA PRO A 223 -8.26 -4.99 -22.66
C PRO A 223 -8.86 -3.92 -21.73
N ALA A 224 -9.88 -3.22 -22.21
CA ALA A 224 -10.55 -2.17 -21.45
C ALA A 224 -11.17 -2.69 -20.14
N ALA A 225 -11.66 -3.93 -20.09
CA ALA A 225 -12.11 -4.58 -18.85
C ALA A 225 -11.05 -4.58 -17.75
N LEU A 226 -9.79 -4.87 -18.09
CA LEU A 226 -8.69 -4.93 -17.12
C LEU A 226 -8.36 -3.53 -16.59
N MET A 227 -8.31 -2.53 -17.47
CA MET A 227 -8.07 -1.15 -17.08
C MET A 227 -9.22 -0.61 -16.22
N LEU A 228 -10.47 -0.96 -16.54
CA LEU A 228 -11.64 -0.62 -15.75
C LEU A 228 -11.57 -1.24 -14.34
N TYR A 229 -11.18 -2.52 -14.23
CA TYR A 229 -10.94 -3.17 -12.95
C TYR A 229 -9.82 -2.47 -12.16
N TRP A 230 -8.70 -2.16 -12.81
CA TRP A 230 -7.57 -1.54 -12.14
C TRP A 230 -7.93 -0.13 -11.64
N GLY A 231 -8.59 0.68 -12.46
CA GLY A 231 -9.06 2.02 -12.09
C GLY A 231 -10.07 2.00 -10.95
N SER A 232 -11.08 1.13 -11.03
CA SER A 232 -12.09 0.96 -9.97
C SER A 232 -11.50 0.41 -8.67
N SER A 233 -10.54 -0.52 -8.77
CA SER A 233 -9.77 -1.01 -7.64
C SER A 233 -8.98 0.12 -6.98
N THR A 234 -8.24 0.92 -7.75
CA THR A 234 -7.46 2.04 -7.20
C THR A 234 -8.38 3.08 -6.54
N SER A 235 -9.51 3.40 -7.17
CA SER A 235 -10.50 4.32 -6.64
C SER A 235 -11.12 3.81 -5.32
N SER A 236 -11.45 2.51 -5.25
CA SER A 236 -11.98 1.93 -4.01
C SER A 236 -10.94 1.94 -2.89
N VAL A 237 -9.65 1.75 -3.17
CA VAL A 237 -8.59 1.94 -2.15
C VAL A 237 -8.63 3.35 -1.58
N MET A 238 -8.73 4.37 -2.44
CA MET A 238 -8.76 5.76 -1.99
C MET A 238 -9.98 6.04 -1.10
N LEU A 239 -11.17 5.59 -1.50
CA LEU A 239 -12.40 5.74 -0.70
C LEU A 239 -12.32 5.01 0.64
N TRP A 240 -11.88 3.75 0.63
CA TRP A 240 -11.73 2.97 1.85
C TRP A 240 -10.66 3.53 2.79
N ASN A 241 -9.59 4.13 2.24
CA ASN A 241 -8.58 4.82 3.04
C ASN A 241 -9.13 6.09 3.70
N VAL A 242 -10.00 6.86 3.02
CA VAL A 242 -10.70 8.00 3.64
C VAL A 242 -11.55 7.53 4.82
N TRP A 243 -12.32 6.46 4.64
CA TRP A 243 -13.12 5.87 5.73
C TRP A 243 -12.24 5.36 6.89
N LEU A 244 -11.12 4.69 6.58
CA LEU A 244 -10.16 4.22 7.59
C LEU A 244 -9.51 5.38 8.36
N ASP A 245 -9.18 6.48 7.68
CA ASP A 245 -8.63 7.69 8.32
C ASP A 245 -9.63 8.36 9.25
N TRP A 246 -10.90 8.37 8.86
CA TRP A 246 -11.98 8.88 9.69
C TRP A 246 -12.24 7.99 10.92
N LYS A 247 -12.30 6.67 10.74
CA LYS A 247 -12.61 5.72 11.83
C LYS A 247 -11.43 5.47 12.77
N TYR A 248 -10.20 5.45 12.24
CA TYR A 248 -8.97 5.18 12.99
C TYR A 248 -7.95 6.30 12.74
N PRO A 249 -8.19 7.52 13.25
CA PRO A 249 -7.30 8.64 13.04
C PRO A 249 -5.93 8.35 13.70
N ALA A 250 -4.88 8.40 12.90
CA ALA A 250 -3.52 8.38 13.43
C ALA A 250 -3.24 9.74 14.09
N PRO A 251 -2.70 9.78 15.32
CA PRO A 251 -2.31 11.05 15.94
C PRO A 251 -1.22 11.71 15.09
N ARG A 252 -1.50 12.93 14.60
CA ARG A 252 -0.58 13.72 13.79
C ARG A 252 -0.20 14.99 14.55
N GLY A 253 1.10 15.17 14.77
CA GLY A 253 1.64 16.31 15.49
C GLY A 253 1.43 16.19 17.00
N LEU A 254 2.46 16.55 17.76
CA LEU A 254 2.30 16.84 19.19
C LEU A 254 1.68 18.24 19.25
N THR A 255 0.37 18.32 19.46
CA THR A 255 -0.24 19.61 19.82
C THR A 255 0.11 19.93 21.27
N ALA A 256 0.26 21.22 21.59
CA ALA A 256 0.47 21.64 22.97
C ALA A 256 -0.62 21.02 23.86
N CYS A 257 -0.21 20.47 25.01
CA CYS A 257 -1.17 19.93 25.96
C CYS A 257 -2.16 21.04 26.33
N LYS A 258 -3.46 20.72 26.31
CA LYS A 258 -4.51 21.67 26.76
C LYS A 258 -4.31 22.14 28.20
N ARG A 259 -3.57 21.36 29.00
CA ARG A 259 -3.19 21.68 30.37
C ARG A 259 -1.70 22.01 30.40
N PRO A 260 -1.27 23.03 31.17
CA PRO A 260 0.14 23.31 31.35
C PRO A 260 0.82 22.08 31.96
N LEU A 261 1.88 21.61 31.33
CA LEU A 261 2.69 20.53 31.87
C LEU A 261 3.47 21.07 33.07
N GLN A 262 3.30 20.44 34.23
CA GLN A 262 4.24 20.63 35.33
C GLN A 262 5.56 19.99 34.91
N MET A 263 6.52 20.82 34.51
CA MET A 263 7.85 20.32 34.19
C MET A 263 8.49 19.80 35.48
N PRO A 264 9.13 18.61 35.45
CA PRO A 264 9.91 18.16 36.58
C PRO A 264 10.99 19.21 36.90
N PRO A 265 11.36 19.39 38.18
CA PRO A 265 12.38 20.35 38.56
C PRO A 265 13.67 20.07 37.79
N VAL A 266 14.32 21.14 37.33
CA VAL A 266 15.61 21.04 36.63
C VAL A 266 16.57 20.23 37.51
N PRO A 267 17.16 19.13 37.02
CA PRO A 267 18.08 18.35 37.81
C PRO A 267 19.22 19.26 38.29
N ALA A 268 19.48 19.25 39.60
CA ALA A 268 20.52 20.08 40.20
C ALA A 268 21.85 19.83 39.47
N HIS A 269 22.51 20.91 39.03
CA HIS A 269 23.81 20.81 38.40
C HIS A 269 24.74 20.04 39.33
N ARG A 270 25.27 18.89 38.89
CA ARG A 270 26.32 18.19 39.64
C ARG A 270 27.51 19.14 39.69
N SER A 271 27.66 19.84 40.81
CA SER A 271 28.89 20.56 41.13
C SER A 271 30.03 19.56 40.94
N ARG A 272 30.94 19.83 40.00
CA ARG A 272 32.20 19.11 39.92
C ARG A 272 32.86 19.30 41.29
N LYS A 273 32.95 18.23 42.07
CA LYS A 273 33.85 18.21 43.22
C LYS A 273 35.25 18.45 42.65
N ILE A 274 35.75 19.66 42.87
CA ILE A 274 37.16 20.01 42.70
C ILE A 274 37.92 19.35 43.85
#